data_AF-A0A1K0FMH0-F1
#
_entry.id   AF-A0A1K0FMH0-F1
#
_cell.length_a   1.000
_cell.length_b   1.000
_cell.length_c   1.000
_cell.angle_alpha   90.00
_cell.angle_beta   90.00
_cell.angle_gamma   90.00
#
_symmetry.space_group_name_H-M   'P 1'
#
loop_
_entity.id
_entity.type
_entity.pdbx_description
1 polymer ?
#
loop_
_entity_poly.entity_id
_entity_poly.type
_entity_poly.pdbx_seq_one_letter_code
_entity_poly.pdbx_strand_id
1 'polypeptide(L)'
;MRSAVLVATAAALLAPSAAQAAPCETTALLGTYKFGRADVIAAGGLAAGVWNAARVRSGFAGDDLIITFVPRTERYASERQVYTAIYSEVSDPLAECQQVGADGVARQVWMSFRCRTGVAPNYTLLVR
;
A
#
# COMPACT_ATOMS: atom_id res chain seq x y z
N MET A 1 38.36 -5.17 60.42
CA MET A 1 38.53 -3.72 60.09
C MET A 1 39.52 -3.67 58.94
N ARG A 2 39.30 -3.20 57.70
CA ARG A 2 38.35 -2.28 57.03
C ARG A 2 38.26 -2.78 55.56
N SER A 3 37.11 -3.18 55.06
CA SER A 3 36.34 -2.45 54.03
C SER A 3 37.14 -1.41 53.21
N ALA A 4 37.24 -1.63 51.90
CA ALA A 4 37.43 -0.58 50.92
C ALA A 4 36.37 -0.76 49.82
N VAL A 5 35.61 0.31 49.64
CA VAL A 5 34.37 0.43 48.86
C VAL A 5 34.69 0.72 47.39
N LEU A 6 33.85 0.15 46.53
CA LEU A 6 33.51 0.48 45.14
C LEU A 6 34.03 1.82 44.57
N VAL A 7 34.52 1.79 43.33
CA VAL A 7 34.32 2.88 42.37
C VAL A 7 33.65 2.31 41.13
N ALA A 8 32.42 2.77 40.91
CA ALA A 8 31.58 2.47 39.77
C ALA A 8 32.04 3.26 38.55
N THR A 9 32.11 2.60 37.39
CA THR A 9 32.00 3.28 36.09
C THR A 9 30.83 2.65 35.35
N ALA A 10 29.63 3.12 35.68
CA ALA A 10 28.47 2.94 34.82
C ALA A 10 28.69 3.79 33.57
N ALA A 11 29.24 3.18 32.52
CA ALA A 11 29.17 3.74 31.18
C ALA A 11 27.70 3.69 30.75
N ALA A 12 26.97 4.77 31.02
CA ALA A 12 25.64 4.98 30.44
C ALA A 12 25.83 5.08 28.92
N LEU A 13 25.57 3.96 28.24
CA LEU A 13 25.47 3.90 26.79
C LEU A 13 24.39 4.89 26.36
N LEU A 14 24.81 6.05 25.85
CA LEU A 14 23.99 6.94 25.03
C LEU A 14 23.71 6.22 23.70
N ALA A 15 22.90 5.17 23.75
CA ALA A 15 22.28 4.64 22.55
C ALA A 15 21.26 5.69 22.10
N PRO A 16 21.37 6.24 20.88
CA PRO A 16 20.29 7.05 20.35
C PRO A 16 19.05 6.16 20.30
N SER A 17 18.04 6.45 21.11
CA SER A 17 16.71 5.95 20.84
C SER A 17 16.32 6.53 19.51
N ALA A 18 16.46 5.74 18.44
CA ALA A 18 15.74 6.00 17.21
C ALA A 18 14.27 5.89 17.58
N ALA A 19 13.67 7.02 17.98
CA ALA A 19 12.24 7.17 17.90
C ALA A 19 11.92 7.08 16.41
N GLN A 20 11.66 5.86 15.92
CA GLN A 20 11.20 5.66 14.56
C GLN A 20 9.96 6.52 14.38
N ALA A 21 10.07 7.54 13.53
CA ALA A 21 8.94 8.40 13.20
C ALA A 21 7.80 7.49 12.74
N ALA A 22 6.62 7.66 13.36
CA ALA A 22 5.44 6.94 12.94
C ALA A 22 5.18 7.23 11.45
N PRO A 23 4.77 6.22 10.65
CA PRO A 23 4.47 6.45 9.25
C PRO A 23 3.35 7.49 9.13
N CYS A 24 3.61 8.53 8.34
CA CYS A 24 2.68 9.63 8.13
C CYS A 24 1.87 9.42 6.85
N GLU A 25 0.68 10.04 6.81
CA GLU A 25 -0.11 10.07 5.59
C GLU A 25 0.68 10.72 4.45
N THR A 26 0.65 10.05 3.31
CA THR A 26 1.37 10.42 2.09
C THR A 26 0.37 10.47 0.95
N THR A 27 0.46 11.50 0.10
CA THR A 27 -0.34 11.59 -1.14
C THR A 27 0.57 11.44 -2.34
N ALA A 28 0.26 10.51 -3.25
CA ALA A 28 1.08 10.23 -4.42
C ALA A 28 0.25 9.74 -5.61
N LEU A 29 0.82 9.86 -6.81
CA LEU A 29 0.34 9.17 -8.00
C LEU A 29 0.63 7.68 -7.85
N LEU A 30 -0.41 6.85 -7.81
CA LEU A 30 -0.27 5.40 -7.86
C LEU A 30 0.19 4.98 -9.26
N GLY A 31 -0.56 5.39 -10.27
CA GLY A 31 -0.30 5.09 -11.68
C GLY A 31 -1.31 5.78 -12.60
N THR A 32 -1.08 5.63 -13.90
CA THR A 32 -2.02 6.04 -14.96
C THR A 32 -2.64 4.78 -15.55
N TYR A 33 -3.96 4.71 -15.53
CA TYR A 33 -4.73 3.55 -15.97
C TYR A 33 -5.61 3.91 -17.17
N LYS A 34 -6.19 2.91 -17.84
CA LYS A 34 -7.14 3.17 -18.93
C LYS A 34 -8.31 4.01 -18.44
N PHE A 35 -8.93 4.76 -19.35
CA PHE A 35 -10.09 5.61 -19.05
C PHE A 35 -11.20 4.85 -18.31
N GLY A 36 -11.75 5.45 -17.26
CA GLY A 36 -12.75 4.90 -16.35
C GLY A 36 -12.22 3.89 -15.33
N ARG A 37 -10.97 3.41 -15.47
CA ARG A 37 -10.42 2.37 -14.57
C ARG A 37 -9.94 2.94 -13.24
N ALA A 38 -9.35 4.14 -13.27
CA ALA A 38 -8.86 4.80 -12.06
C ALA A 38 -9.98 5.00 -11.02
N ASP A 39 -11.21 5.32 -11.46
CA ASP A 39 -12.37 5.48 -10.58
C ASP A 39 -12.78 4.17 -9.88
N VAL A 40 -12.80 3.06 -10.63
CA VAL A 40 -13.11 1.73 -10.08
C VAL A 40 -12.06 1.32 -9.04
N ILE A 41 -10.78 1.53 -9.34
CA ILE A 41 -9.67 1.20 -8.43
C ILE A 41 -9.70 2.12 -7.18
N ALA A 42 -9.97 3.41 -7.37
CA ALA A 42 -10.11 4.39 -6.29
C ALA A 42 -11.22 3.97 -5.32
N ALA A 43 -12.42 3.71 -5.83
CA ALA A 43 -13.57 3.29 -5.04
C ALA A 43 -13.29 1.99 -4.30
N GLY A 44 -12.69 1.01 -5.00
CA GLY A 44 -12.33 -0.28 -4.44
C GLY A 44 -11.39 -0.18 -3.24
N GLY A 45 -10.30 0.56 -3.38
CA GLY A 45 -9.37 0.65 -2.25
C GLY A 45 -9.80 1.60 -1.13
N LEU A 46 -10.69 2.57 -1.39
CA LEU A 46 -11.37 3.32 -0.33
C LEU A 46 -12.26 2.38 0.48
N ALA A 47 -13.06 1.54 -0.19
CA ALA A 47 -13.90 0.54 0.46
C ALA A 47 -13.08 -0.52 1.22
N ALA A 48 -11.91 -0.89 0.70
CA ALA A 48 -10.96 -1.78 1.36
C ALA A 48 -10.17 -1.11 2.50
N GLY A 49 -10.30 0.21 2.69
CA GLY A 49 -9.58 1.00 3.67
C GLY A 49 -8.06 1.02 3.45
N VAL A 50 -7.59 0.77 2.23
CA VAL A 50 -6.15 0.83 1.87
C VAL A 50 -5.71 2.26 1.52
N TRP A 51 -6.66 3.11 1.16
CA TRP A 51 -6.48 4.55 1.02
C TRP A 51 -7.37 5.28 2.03
N ASN A 52 -6.93 6.47 2.46
CA ASN A 52 -7.73 7.41 3.23
C ASN A 52 -8.48 8.40 2.32
N ALA A 53 -7.91 8.69 1.15
CA ALA A 53 -8.55 9.47 0.11
C ALA A 53 -8.06 9.02 -1.27
N ALA A 54 -8.85 9.28 -2.31
CA ALA A 54 -8.47 9.07 -3.69
C ALA A 54 -9.03 10.19 -4.58
N ARG A 55 -8.30 10.53 -5.63
CA ARG A 55 -8.67 11.51 -6.65
C ARG A 55 -8.26 10.98 -8.01
N VAL A 56 -9.14 11.14 -8.99
CA VAL A 56 -8.89 10.77 -10.37
C VAL A 56 -8.71 12.05 -11.20
N ARG A 57 -7.70 12.04 -12.07
CA ARG A 57 -7.47 13.11 -13.04
C ARG A 57 -7.32 12.50 -14.43
N SER A 58 -8.27 12.77 -15.30
CA SER A 58 -8.20 12.36 -16.70
C SER A 58 -7.13 13.15 -17.46
N GLY A 59 -6.33 12.42 -18.24
CA GLY A 59 -5.30 12.96 -19.12
C GLY A 59 -5.37 12.34 -20.51
N PHE A 60 -4.39 12.65 -21.36
CA PHE A 60 -4.36 12.12 -22.74
C PHE A 60 -4.08 10.61 -22.80
N ALA A 61 -3.23 10.11 -21.90
CA ALA A 61 -2.79 8.71 -21.89
C ALA A 61 -3.72 7.77 -21.10
N GLY A 62 -4.76 8.32 -20.44
CA GLY A 62 -5.62 7.60 -19.51
C GLY A 62 -5.94 8.45 -18.28
N ASP A 63 -6.40 7.80 -17.22
CA ASP A 63 -6.74 8.42 -15.96
C ASP A 63 -5.65 8.21 -14.91
N ASP A 64 -5.14 9.30 -14.36
CA ASP A 64 -4.22 9.28 -13.22
C ASP A 64 -4.99 8.99 -11.93
N LEU A 65 -4.54 7.99 -11.18
CA LEU A 65 -5.04 7.71 -9.84
C LEU A 65 -4.08 8.27 -8.79
N ILE A 66 -4.53 9.31 -8.10
CA ILE A 66 -3.81 9.94 -6.99
C ILE A 66 -4.47 9.50 -5.69
N ILE A 67 -3.68 8.98 -4.75
CA ILE A 67 -4.15 8.35 -3.52
C ILE A 67 -3.48 9.01 -2.31
N THR A 68 -4.20 9.03 -1.19
CA THR A 68 -3.66 9.36 0.13
C THR A 68 -3.68 8.09 0.97
N PHE A 69 -2.54 7.70 1.55
CA PHE A 69 -2.37 6.46 2.29
C PHE A 69 -1.28 6.58 3.35
N VAL A 70 -1.23 5.64 4.29
CA VAL A 70 -0.11 5.50 5.23
C VAL A 70 0.81 4.40 4.71
N PRO A 71 2.09 4.71 4.41
CA PRO A 71 3.04 3.70 3.93
C PRO A 71 3.18 2.54 4.92
N ARG A 72 3.32 1.32 4.39
CA ARG A 72 3.38 0.09 5.19
C ARG A 72 4.73 -0.60 5.03
N THR A 73 5.32 -0.93 6.17
CA THR A 73 6.49 -1.81 6.30
C THR A 73 6.12 -3.20 6.79
N GLU A 74 4.84 -3.43 7.09
CA GLU A 74 4.29 -4.68 7.56
C GLU A 74 3.01 -5.03 6.81
N ARG A 75 2.74 -6.32 6.69
CA ARG A 75 1.52 -6.81 6.08
C ARG A 75 0.29 -6.41 6.90
N TYR A 76 -0.85 -6.22 6.25
CA TYR A 76 -2.17 -6.20 6.86
C TYR A 76 -2.40 -7.49 7.64
N ALA A 77 -3.02 -7.37 8.81
CA ALA A 77 -3.39 -8.50 9.65
C ALA A 77 -4.33 -9.48 8.94
N SER A 78 -5.17 -8.97 8.04
CA SER A 78 -6.04 -9.75 7.17
C SER A 78 -5.88 -9.29 5.73
N GLU A 79 -5.95 -10.22 4.80
CA GLU A 79 -5.98 -9.90 3.36
C GLU A 79 -7.18 -9.01 3.04
N ARG A 80 -6.95 -8.01 2.19
CA ARG A 80 -7.98 -7.05 1.78
C ARG A 80 -8.27 -7.18 0.29
N GLN A 81 -9.54 -7.26 -0.06
CA GLN A 81 -9.97 -7.19 -1.45
C GLN A 81 -10.11 -5.73 -1.86
N VAL A 82 -9.32 -5.31 -2.84
CA VAL A 82 -9.34 -3.93 -3.34
C VAL A 82 -10.43 -3.79 -4.40
N TYR A 83 -10.32 -4.53 -5.50
CA TYR A 83 -11.31 -4.48 -6.58
C TYR A 83 -11.27 -5.77 -7.42
N THR A 84 -12.27 -5.93 -8.29
CA THR A 84 -12.33 -7.02 -9.27
C THR A 84 -12.35 -6.44 -10.67
N ALA A 85 -11.37 -6.82 -11.48
CA ALA A 85 -11.30 -6.49 -12.90
C ALA A 85 -12.05 -7.57 -13.70
N ILE A 86 -13.07 -7.20 -14.47
CA ILE A 86 -13.88 -8.12 -15.28
C ILE A 86 -13.59 -7.93 -16.79
N TYR A 87 -13.59 -9.01 -17.57
CA TYR A 87 -13.23 -8.95 -19.00
C TYR A 87 -14.17 -8.10 -19.86
N SER A 88 -15.42 -7.86 -19.43
CA SER A 88 -16.35 -6.96 -20.14
C SER A 88 -15.95 -5.48 -20.01
N GLU A 89 -15.06 -5.15 -19.08
CA GLU A 89 -14.61 -3.78 -18.82
C GLU A 89 -13.12 -3.58 -19.13
N VAL A 90 -12.33 -4.66 -19.09
CA VAL A 90 -10.88 -4.62 -19.23
C VAL A 90 -10.45 -5.68 -20.23
N SER A 91 -9.68 -5.27 -21.24
CA SER A 91 -9.18 -6.16 -22.29
C SER A 91 -8.28 -7.28 -21.75
N ASP A 92 -7.52 -7.00 -20.69
CA ASP A 92 -6.68 -7.95 -19.98
C ASP A 92 -6.76 -7.68 -18.47
N PRO A 93 -7.70 -8.31 -17.75
CA PRO A 93 -7.89 -8.05 -16.33
C PRO A 93 -6.78 -8.63 -15.45
N LEU A 94 -6.04 -9.63 -15.93
CA LEU A 94 -4.87 -10.13 -15.22
C LEU A 94 -3.77 -9.07 -15.23
N ALA A 95 -3.47 -8.52 -16.42
CA ALA A 95 -2.46 -7.48 -16.56
C ALA A 95 -2.82 -6.23 -15.75
N GLU A 96 -4.08 -5.80 -15.76
CA GLU A 96 -4.52 -4.67 -14.92
C GLU A 96 -4.34 -4.97 -13.42
N CYS A 97 -4.77 -6.15 -12.96
CA CYS A 97 -4.59 -6.55 -11.57
C CYS A 97 -3.11 -6.60 -11.15
N GLN A 98 -2.24 -7.13 -12.02
CA GLN A 98 -0.80 -7.18 -11.78
C GLN A 98 -0.18 -5.79 -11.74
N GLN A 99 -0.57 -4.91 -12.65
CA GLN A 99 -0.10 -3.53 -12.71
C GLN A 99 -0.47 -2.78 -11.43
N VAL A 100 -1.75 -2.74 -11.06
CA VAL A 100 -2.20 -2.03 -9.85
C VAL A 100 -1.53 -2.60 -8.60
N GLY A 101 -1.46 -3.93 -8.50
CA GLY A 101 -0.78 -4.62 -7.41
C GLY A 101 0.69 -4.21 -7.27
N ALA A 102 1.42 -4.17 -8.39
CA ALA A 102 2.83 -3.80 -8.43
C ALA A 102 3.04 -2.31 -8.11
N ASP A 103 2.19 -1.43 -8.65
CA ASP A 103 2.23 0.01 -8.38
C ASP A 103 2.07 0.29 -6.88
N GLY A 104 1.15 -0.41 -6.22
CA GLY A 104 0.94 -0.26 -4.77
C GLY A 104 2.10 -0.79 -3.92
N VAL A 105 2.78 -1.87 -4.35
CA VAL A 105 4.02 -2.33 -3.69
C VAL A 105 5.15 -1.31 -3.89
N ALA A 106 5.32 -0.80 -5.10
CA ALA A 106 6.35 0.20 -5.41
C ALA A 106 6.18 1.49 -4.61
N ARG A 107 4.94 1.85 -4.27
CA ARG A 107 4.58 2.99 -3.42
C ARG A 107 4.46 2.66 -1.94
N GLN A 108 4.72 1.41 -1.53
CA GLN A 108 4.58 0.92 -0.16
C GLN A 108 3.17 1.11 0.43
N VAL A 109 2.13 1.08 -0.41
CA VAL A 109 0.73 1.09 0.06
C VAL A 109 0.40 -0.23 0.76
N TRP A 110 0.94 -1.31 0.21
CA TRP A 110 0.90 -2.66 0.75
C TRP A 110 2.23 -3.35 0.50
N MET A 111 2.49 -4.43 1.23
CA MET A 111 3.76 -5.15 1.13
C MET A 111 3.76 -6.18 0.03
N SER A 112 2.61 -6.82 -0.20
CA SER A 112 2.43 -7.77 -1.28
C SER A 112 1.00 -7.81 -1.77
N PHE A 113 0.81 -8.46 -2.91
CA PHE A 113 -0.50 -8.66 -3.48
C PHE A 113 -0.57 -10.03 -4.15
N ARG A 114 -1.78 -10.45 -4.48
CA ARG A 114 -2.04 -11.54 -5.42
C ARG A 114 -3.27 -11.24 -6.24
N CYS A 115 -3.26 -11.71 -7.49
CA CYS A 115 -4.41 -11.70 -8.36
C CYS A 115 -5.09 -13.05 -8.29
N ARG A 116 -6.33 -13.08 -7.79
CA ARG A 116 -7.13 -14.31 -7.70
C ARG A 116 -8.12 -14.35 -8.86
N THR A 117 -8.03 -15.39 -9.70
CA THR A 117 -9.03 -15.68 -10.73
C THR A 117 -10.37 -16.06 -10.10
N GLY A 118 -11.48 -15.54 -10.62
CA GLY A 118 -12.84 -15.95 -10.23
C GLY A 118 -13.52 -16.92 -11.20
N VAL A 119 -14.84 -17.06 -11.04
CA VAL A 119 -15.69 -18.04 -11.77
C VAL A 119 -16.03 -17.60 -13.20
N ALA A 120 -16.09 -16.29 -13.43
CA ALA A 120 -16.05 -15.69 -14.76
C ALA A 120 -14.59 -15.30 -15.05
N PRO A 121 -14.17 -15.09 -16.32
CA PRO A 121 -12.85 -14.53 -16.56
C PRO A 121 -12.86 -13.14 -15.91
N ASN A 122 -12.22 -13.06 -14.75
CA ASN A 122 -12.07 -11.88 -13.91
C ASN A 122 -10.90 -12.12 -12.96
N TYR A 123 -10.29 -11.04 -12.49
CA TYR A 123 -9.19 -11.10 -11.55
C TYR A 123 -9.46 -10.14 -10.40
N THR A 124 -9.43 -10.67 -9.18
CA THR A 124 -9.61 -9.88 -7.96
C THR A 124 -8.25 -9.55 -7.36
N LEU A 125 -8.00 -8.26 -7.14
CA LEU A 125 -6.81 -7.80 -6.44
C LEU A 125 -6.99 -7.98 -4.94
N LEU A 126 -6.11 -8.81 -4.36
CA LEU A 126 -6.04 -9.07 -2.94
C LEU A 126 -4.69 -8.58 -2.43
N VAL A 127 -4.69 -7.71 -1.41
CA VAL A 127 -3.47 -7.08 -0.89
C VAL A 127 -3.19 -7.51 0.54
N ARG A 128 -1.90 -7.54 0.86
CA ARG A 128 -1.36 -7.91 2.17
C ARG A 128 -0.25 -6.96 2.54
#